data_AF-C9YBW0-F1
#
_entry.id   AF-C9YBW0-F1
#
_cell.length_a   1.000
_cell.length_b   1.000
_cell.length_c   1.000
_cell.angle_alpha   90.00
_cell.angle_beta   90.00
_cell.angle_gamma   90.00
#
_symmetry.space_group_name_H-M   'P 1'
#
loop_
_entity.id
_entity.type
_entity.pdbx_description
1 polymer ?
#
loop_
_entity_poly.entity_id
_entity_poly.type
_entity_poly.pdbx_seq_one_letter_code
_entity_poly.pdbx_strand_id
1 'polypeptide(L)'
;MTQDTSPVADTVADDLVDEDFETIADYHRMAAHHFQAAAKHHLAAAAADDEGDDEANARHAFLAYRHQLNGVQCAEIAMMESDSLDDPFDVPSEDDAQ
;
A
#
# COMPACT_ATOMS: atom_id res chain seq x y z
N MET A 1 -23.05 1.05 -31.91
CA MET A 1 -22.84 1.52 -30.53
C MET A 1 -21.52 0.96 -30.05
N THR A 2 -20.49 1.80 -29.98
CA THR A 2 -19.19 1.48 -29.38
C THR A 2 -19.39 1.38 -27.86
N GLN A 3 -19.09 0.22 -27.27
CA GLN A 3 -19.08 0.08 -25.82
C GLN A 3 -17.79 0.68 -25.29
N ASP A 4 -17.94 1.77 -24.56
CA ASP A 4 -16.90 2.48 -23.86
C ASP A 4 -16.71 1.79 -22.50
N THR A 5 -15.90 0.74 -22.48
CA THR A 5 -15.47 0.10 -21.23
C THR A 5 -14.18 0.80 -20.77
N SER A 6 -14.38 1.92 -20.08
CA SER A 6 -13.31 2.69 -19.42
C SER A 6 -12.46 1.80 -18.50
N PRO A 7 -11.14 1.66 -18.73
CA PRO A 7 -10.24 0.93 -17.85
C PRO A 7 -9.52 1.91 -16.89
N VAL A 8 -10.26 2.74 -16.14
CA VAL A 8 -9.64 3.86 -15.39
C VAL A 8 -9.32 3.52 -13.94
N ALA A 9 -9.83 2.39 -13.42
CA ALA A 9 -9.59 1.98 -12.04
C ALA A 9 -8.34 1.10 -11.85
N ASP A 10 -7.83 0.48 -12.92
CA ASP A 10 -6.68 -0.42 -12.87
C ASP A 10 -5.36 0.30 -13.20
N THR A 11 -5.41 1.37 -14.00
CA THR A 11 -4.22 2.14 -14.40
C THR A 11 -3.59 2.92 -13.25
N VAL A 12 -4.36 3.33 -12.23
CA VAL A 12 -3.80 4.01 -11.06
C VAL A 12 -3.05 3.07 -10.13
N ALA A 13 -3.33 1.77 -10.15
CA ALA A 13 -2.53 0.79 -9.41
C ALA A 13 -1.26 0.40 -10.19
N ASP A 14 -1.35 0.40 -11.54
CA ASP A 14 -0.24 0.09 -12.45
C ASP A 14 0.77 1.26 -12.56
N ASP A 15 0.31 2.51 -12.62
CA ASP A 15 1.19 3.70 -12.63
C ASP A 15 1.95 3.87 -11.29
N LEU A 16 1.43 3.33 -10.19
CA LEU A 16 2.09 3.40 -8.88
C LEU A 16 3.08 2.24 -8.64
N VAL A 17 3.08 1.17 -9.45
CA VAL A 17 4.11 0.13 -9.33
C VAL A 17 5.39 0.47 -10.10
N ASP A 18 5.31 1.40 -11.06
CA ASP A 18 6.45 1.92 -11.84
C ASP A 18 7.01 3.26 -11.30
N GLU A 19 6.39 3.87 -10.30
CA GLU A 19 7.01 4.97 -9.54
C GLU A 19 8.04 4.37 -8.57
N ASP A 20 9.33 4.48 -8.93
CA ASP A 20 10.44 4.22 -8.00
C ASP A 20 10.19 5.02 -6.72
N PHE A 21 9.79 4.33 -5.64
CA PHE A 21 9.57 4.95 -4.34
C PHE A 21 10.93 5.28 -3.73
N GLU A 22 11.34 6.54 -3.86
CA GLU A 22 12.69 6.95 -3.48
C GLU A 22 12.82 7.32 -1.98
N THR A 23 11.71 7.65 -1.29
CA THR A 23 11.79 8.17 0.09
C THR A 23 10.84 7.49 1.08
N ILE A 24 11.24 7.49 2.36
CA ILE A 24 10.41 7.08 3.52
C ILE A 24 9.02 7.76 3.49
N ALA A 25 8.99 9.04 3.10
CA ALA A 25 7.74 9.79 3.02
C ALA A 25 6.80 9.24 1.92
N ASP A 26 7.35 8.76 0.80
CA ASP A 26 6.56 8.17 -0.28
C ASP A 26 5.96 6.84 0.16
N TYR A 27 6.73 5.99 0.85
CA TYR A 27 6.22 4.76 1.46
C TYR A 27 5.10 5.01 2.47
N HIS A 28 5.21 6.05 3.30
CA HIS A 28 4.11 6.44 4.19
C HIS A 28 2.85 6.91 3.43
N ARG A 29 3.00 7.69 2.36
CA ARG A 29 1.86 8.09 1.51
C ARG A 29 1.21 6.88 0.83
N MET A 30 2.01 5.92 0.37
CA MET A 30 1.52 4.70 -0.24
C MET A 30 0.78 3.80 0.77
N ALA A 31 1.33 3.67 1.98
CA ALA A 31 0.66 2.98 3.07
C ALA A 31 -0.71 3.61 3.35
N ALA A 32 -0.77 4.94 3.48
CA ALA A 32 -2.02 5.68 3.67
C ALA A 32 -3.01 5.49 2.51
N HIS A 33 -2.54 5.52 1.26
CA HIS A 33 -3.37 5.25 0.09
C HIS A 33 -4.05 3.87 0.19
N HIS A 34 -3.25 2.83 0.46
CA HIS A 34 -3.75 1.47 0.62
C HIS A 34 -4.73 1.34 1.80
N PHE A 35 -4.41 1.91 2.97
CA PHE A 35 -5.33 1.86 4.11
C PHE A 35 -6.64 2.58 3.86
N GLN A 36 -6.63 3.70 3.12
CA GLN A 36 -7.85 4.38 2.72
C GLN A 36 -8.70 3.52 1.78
N ALA A 37 -8.08 2.84 0.81
CA ALA A 37 -8.78 1.91 -0.08
C ALA A 37 -9.34 0.69 0.68
N ALA A 38 -8.57 0.13 1.63
CA ALA A 38 -9.03 -0.96 2.49
C ALA A 38 -10.26 -0.55 3.30
N ALA A 39 -10.23 0.63 3.93
CA ALA A 39 -11.37 1.16 4.67
C ALA A 39 -12.62 1.32 3.79
N LYS A 40 -12.47 1.87 2.58
CA LYS A 40 -13.58 1.98 1.60
C LYS A 40 -14.18 0.61 1.27
N HIS A 41 -13.34 -0.40 1.04
CA HIS A 41 -13.82 -1.74 0.74
C HIS A 41 -14.48 -2.44 1.93
N HIS A 42 -13.99 -2.23 3.15
CA HIS A 42 -14.70 -2.73 4.35
C HIS A 42 -16.08 -2.09 4.50
N LEU A 43 -16.23 -0.79 4.23
CA LEU A 43 -17.54 -0.13 4.24
C LEU A 43 -18.47 -0.67 3.15
N ALA A 44 -17.95 -0.95 1.95
CA ALA A 44 -18.73 -1.55 0.88
C ALA A 44 -19.14 -3.01 1.19
N ALA A 45 -18.27 -3.79 1.82
CA ALA A 45 -18.58 -5.15 2.25
C ALA A 45 -19.71 -5.15 3.30
N ALA A 46 -19.67 -4.22 4.26
CA ALA A 46 -20.72 -4.06 5.26
C ALA A 46 -22.06 -3.68 4.61
N ALA A 47 -22.06 -2.75 3.65
CA ALA A 47 -23.28 -2.38 2.92
C ALA A 47 -23.86 -3.56 2.13
N ALA A 48 -23.02 -4.38 1.49
CA ALA A 48 -23.46 -5.58 0.79
C ALA A 48 -24.04 -6.64 1.76
N ASP A 49 -23.47 -6.79 2.96
CA ASP A 49 -24.01 -7.65 4.02
C ASP A 49 -25.43 -7.23 4.43
N ASP A 50 -25.62 -5.93 4.67
CA ASP A 50 -26.92 -5.34 5.05
C ASP A 50 -27.99 -5.57 3.97
N GLU A 51 -27.58 -5.65 2.70
CA GLU A 51 -28.45 -5.92 1.54
C GLU A 51 -28.64 -7.42 1.25
N GLY A 52 -27.88 -8.30 1.92
CA GLY A 52 -27.90 -9.75 1.71
C GLY A 52 -27.20 -10.22 0.41
N ASP A 53 -26.28 -9.41 -0.12
CA ASP A 53 -25.45 -9.76 -1.27
C ASP A 53 -24.12 -10.40 -0.81
N ASP A 54 -24.15 -11.72 -0.58
CA ASP A 54 -23.01 -12.50 -0.10
C ASP A 54 -21.80 -12.45 -1.05
N GLU A 55 -22.03 -12.37 -2.37
CA GLU A 55 -20.96 -12.34 -3.37
C GLU A 55 -20.23 -10.99 -3.33
N ALA A 56 -20.97 -9.89 -3.29
CA ALA A 56 -20.39 -8.55 -3.18
C ALA A 56 -19.69 -8.36 -1.84
N ASN A 57 -20.26 -8.87 -0.74
CA ASN A 57 -19.61 -8.88 0.57
C ASN A 57 -18.24 -9.56 0.50
N ALA A 58 -18.20 -10.83 0.04
CA ALA A 58 -16.97 -11.61 -0.01
C ALA A 58 -15.92 -10.96 -0.92
N ARG A 59 -16.35 -10.42 -2.07
CA ARG A 59 -15.47 -9.71 -3.00
C ARG A 59 -14.85 -8.48 -2.35
N HIS A 60 -15.65 -7.64 -1.69
CA HIS A 60 -15.15 -6.43 -1.04
C HIS A 60 -14.28 -6.74 0.18
N ALA A 61 -14.62 -7.77 0.97
CA ALA A 61 -13.78 -8.24 2.06
C ALA A 61 -12.38 -8.67 1.57
N PHE A 62 -12.31 -9.42 0.47
CA PHE A 62 -11.04 -9.82 -0.12
C PHE A 62 -10.21 -8.62 -0.61
N LEU A 63 -10.84 -7.66 -1.31
CA LEU A 63 -10.16 -6.45 -1.77
C LEU A 63 -9.62 -5.63 -0.60
N ALA A 64 -10.40 -5.50 0.48
CA ALA A 64 -9.97 -4.80 1.68
C ALA A 64 -8.72 -5.45 2.30
N TYR A 65 -8.73 -6.78 2.45
CA TYR A 65 -7.58 -7.54 2.96
C TYR A 65 -6.33 -7.36 2.10
N ARG A 66 -6.47 -7.39 0.76
CA ARG A 66 -5.35 -7.15 -0.16
C ARG A 66 -4.74 -5.75 0.04
N HIS A 67 -5.56 -4.71 0.13
CA HIS A 67 -5.06 -3.36 0.39
C HIS A 67 -4.44 -3.24 1.78
N GLN A 68 -4.99 -3.91 2.81
CA GLN A 68 -4.38 -3.93 4.13
C GLN A 68 -2.96 -4.51 4.11
N LEU A 69 -2.75 -5.65 3.42
CA LEU A 69 -1.41 -6.25 3.31
C LEU A 69 -0.42 -5.31 2.63
N ASN A 70 -0.81 -4.68 1.52
CA ASN A 70 0.07 -3.74 0.82
C ASN A 70 0.38 -2.52 1.68
N GLY A 71 -0.61 -1.96 2.39
CA GLY A 71 -0.39 -0.82 3.27
C GLY A 71 0.56 -1.15 4.43
N VAL A 72 0.46 -2.35 5.00
CA VAL A 72 1.39 -2.84 6.04
C VAL A 72 2.80 -2.96 5.48
N GLN A 73 2.98 -3.56 4.29
CA GLN A 73 4.30 -3.70 3.68
C GLN A 73 4.96 -2.33 3.42
N CYS A 74 4.23 -1.36 2.89
CA CYS A 74 4.76 -0.01 2.70
C CYS A 74 5.17 0.64 4.03
N ALA A 75 4.37 0.47 5.09
CA ALA A 75 4.71 0.98 6.41
C ALA A 75 5.93 0.28 7.03
N GLU A 76 6.08 -1.02 6.78
CA GLU A 76 7.22 -1.82 7.21
C GLU A 76 8.51 -1.37 6.51
N ILE A 77 8.48 -1.15 5.19
CA ILE A 77 9.62 -0.61 4.44
C ILE A 77 10.00 0.78 4.98
N ALA A 78 9.03 1.67 5.18
CA ALA A 78 9.29 3.00 5.75
C ALA A 78 9.99 2.93 7.13
N MET A 79 9.64 1.94 7.95
CA MET A 79 10.28 1.71 9.25
C MET A 79 11.71 1.18 9.09
N MET A 80 11.93 0.18 8.23
CA MET A 80 13.26 -0.39 7.98
C MET A 80 14.24 0.64 7.40
N GLU A 81 13.77 1.49 6.47
CA GLU A 81 14.56 2.58 5.89
C GLU A 81 14.79 3.75 6.86
N SER A 82 14.01 3.84 7.94
CA SER A 82 14.27 4.81 9.01
C SER A 82 15.32 4.33 10.01
N ASP A 83 15.36 3.02 10.30
CA ASP A 83 16.33 2.41 11.20
C ASP A 83 17.75 2.35 10.59
N SER A 84 17.88 2.36 9.26
CA SER A 84 19.17 2.42 8.56
C SER A 84 19.87 3.79 8.64
N LEU A 85 19.18 4.84 9.10
CA LEU A 85 19.75 6.18 9.27
C LEU A 85 20.39 6.42 10.65
N ASP A 86 20.09 5.57 11.63
CA ASP A 86 20.59 5.65 13.02
C ASP A 86 21.46 4.42 13.37
N ASP A 87 22.52 4.11 12.60
CA ASP A 87 23.63 3.30 13.13
C ASP A 87 24.71 4.23 13.74
N PRO A 88 24.64 4.56 15.04
CA PRO A 88 25.68 5.34 15.71
C PRO A 88 27.01 4.57 15.86
N PHE A 89 27.10 3.32 15.40
CA PHE A 89 28.31 2.50 15.42
C PHE A 89 29.00 2.39 14.05
N ASP A 90 28.50 3.04 13.00
CA ASP A 90 29.24 3.26 11.76
C ASP A 90 30.28 4.40 11.95
N VAL A 91 31.11 4.24 12.98
CA VAL A 91 32.35 4.99 13.12
C VAL A 91 33.37 4.29 12.20
N PRO A 92 34.02 5.00 11.26
CA PRO A 92 35.14 4.43 10.51
C PRO A 92 36.12 3.84 11.52
N SER A 93 36.37 2.54 11.45
CA SER A 93 37.38 1.94 12.31
C SER A 93 38.71 2.60 11.97
N GLU A 94 39.51 2.96 12.97
CA GLU A 94 40.81 3.61 12.79
C GLU A 94 41.85 2.72 12.06
N ASP A 95 41.43 1.55 11.56
CA ASP A 95 42.26 0.57 10.83
C ASP A 95 42.34 0.85 9.31
N ASP A 96 41.56 1.79 8.77
CA ASP A 96 41.68 2.23 7.35
C ASP A 96 42.83 3.22 7.12
N ALA A 97 43.65 3.49 8.14
CA ALA A 97 44.80 4.38 8.08
C ALA A 97 46.13 3.62 8.25
N GLN A 98 46.39 2.56 7.46
CA GLN A 98 47.76 2.04 7.21
C GLN A 98 47.99 1.62 5.76
#